data_AF-A0A970R0C7-F1
#
_entry.id   AF-A0A970R0C7-F1
#
_cell.length_a   1.000
_cell.length_b   1.000
_cell.length_c   1.000
_cell.angle_alpha   90.00
_cell.angle_beta   90.00
_cell.angle_gamma   90.00
#
_symmetry.space_group_name_H-M   'P 1'
#
loop_
_entity.id
_entity.type
_entity.pdbx_description
1 polymer ?
#
loop_
_entity_poly.entity_id
_entity_poly.type
_entity_poly.pdbx_seq_one_letter_code
_entity_poly.pdbx_strand_id
1 'polypeptide(L)'
;MKCLKNKKGFSFMELVIAMAIMGILGAMVIGLIKAGLTSSKRINKDTAYETEARTALSLITVQLRRHDATGAILIDKERDKIELKTDPVASPPDDSAGMVISFADGVVYAKETNDVTAPFITDGLEPIATVYDVDVNMTVTGSAVAYEIVIEYGEPGSLKELRQTVTQRSDPGSG
;
A
#
# COMPACT_ATOMS: atom_id res chain seq x y z
N MET A 1 -26.70 71.70 23.66
CA MET A 1 -27.44 70.90 22.66
C MET A 1 -26.45 69.99 21.94
N LYS A 2 -26.58 68.66 22.07
CA LYS A 2 -25.76 67.68 21.32
C LYS A 2 -26.47 67.35 20.02
N CYS A 3 -25.91 67.75 18.88
CA CYS A 3 -26.40 67.37 17.57
C CYS A 3 -26.19 65.86 17.37
N LEU A 4 -27.29 65.09 17.30
CA LEU A 4 -27.27 63.72 16.81
C LEU A 4 -26.94 63.74 15.31
N LYS A 5 -25.75 63.26 14.95
CA LYS A 5 -25.37 63.00 13.55
C LYS A 5 -26.26 61.88 13.02
N ASN A 6 -27.15 62.23 12.10
CA ASN A 6 -28.02 61.30 11.39
C ASN A 6 -27.14 60.33 10.58
N LYS A 7 -27.10 59.05 10.96
CA LYS A 7 -26.45 58.01 10.15
C LYS A 7 -27.36 57.76 8.94
N LYS A 8 -26.96 58.22 7.75
CA LYS A 8 -27.68 57.94 6.49
C LYS A 8 -27.89 56.42 6.39
N GLY A 9 -29.15 55.99 6.30
CA GLY A 9 -29.51 54.62 6.00
C GLY A 9 -29.07 54.24 4.58
N PHE A 10 -28.76 52.96 4.38
CA PHE A 10 -28.34 52.39 3.10
C PHE A 10 -29.42 52.62 2.03
N SER A 11 -29.04 53.06 0.83
CA SER A 11 -29.99 53.18 -0.28
C SER A 11 -30.31 51.80 -0.86
N PHE A 12 -31.52 51.63 -1.41
CA PHE A 12 -31.94 50.37 -2.04
C PHE A 12 -30.96 49.90 -3.13
N MET A 13 -30.39 50.83 -3.89
CA MET A 13 -29.42 50.51 -4.95
C MET A 13 -28.09 49.99 -4.37
N GLU A 14 -27.63 50.53 -3.24
CA GLU A 14 -26.42 50.06 -2.56
C GLU A 14 -26.61 48.64 -2.00
N LEU A 15 -27.83 48.32 -1.54
CA LEU A 15 -28.17 46.97 -1.08
C LEU A 15 -28.14 45.95 -2.22
N VAL A 16 -28.72 46.28 -3.38
CA VAL A 16 -28.72 45.40 -4.56
C VAL A 16 -27.30 45.16 -5.07
N ILE A 17 -26.46 46.20 -5.10
CA ILE A 17 -25.05 46.08 -5.49
C ILE A 17 -24.29 45.19 -4.50
N ALA A 18 -24.50 45.37 -3.19
CA ALA A 18 -23.88 44.54 -2.16
C ALA A 18 -24.28 43.06 -2.27
N MET A 19 -25.55 42.77 -2.56
CA MET A 19 -26.02 41.39 -2.79
C MET A 19 -25.43 40.79 -4.06
N ALA A 20 -25.30 41.56 -5.14
CA ALA A 20 -24.67 41.09 -6.38
C ALA A 20 -23.18 40.72 -6.16
N ILE A 21 -22.43 41.58 -5.45
CA ILE A 21 -21.03 41.32 -5.12
C ILE A 21 -20.91 40.10 -4.19
N MET A 22 -21.75 39.99 -3.17
CA MET A 22 -21.75 38.84 -2.27
C MET A 22 -22.15 37.54 -2.98
N GLY A 23 -23.03 37.59 -3.98
CA GLY A 23 -23.37 36.42 -4.80
C GLY A 23 -22.17 35.90 -5.60
N ILE A 24 -21.42 36.81 -6.23
CA ILE A 24 -20.23 36.48 -7.01
C ILE A 24 -19.11 35.93 -6.10
N LEU A 25 -18.85 36.61 -4.98
CA LEU A 25 -17.84 36.17 -4.01
C LEU A 25 -18.22 34.84 -3.34
N GLY A 26 -19.50 34.67 -2.99
CA GLY A 26 -20.02 33.43 -2.39
C GLY A 26 -19.84 32.23 -3.31
N ALA A 27 -20.14 32.38 -4.60
CA ALA A 27 -19.94 31.32 -5.59
C ALA A 27 -18.46 30.90 -5.71
N MET A 28 -17.53 31.86 -5.71
CA MET A 28 -16.09 31.58 -5.76
C MET A 28 -15.59 30.84 -4.52
N VAL A 29 -16.02 31.28 -3.33
CA VAL A 29 -15.62 30.63 -2.07
C VAL A 29 -16.13 29.19 -2.00
N ILE A 30 -17.38 28.95 -2.41
CA ILE A 30 -17.95 27.59 -2.45
C ILE A 30 -17.19 26.70 -3.45
N GLY A 31 -16.81 27.24 -4.61
CA GLY A 31 -15.99 26.52 -5.60
C GLY A 31 -14.63 26.09 -5.03
N LEU A 32 -13.93 26.99 -4.35
CA LEU A 32 -12.65 26.70 -3.70
C LEU A 32 -12.77 25.66 -2.59
N ILE A 33 -13.81 25.75 -1.75
CA ILE A 33 -14.06 24.77 -0.68
C ILE A 33 -14.32 23.39 -1.27
N LYS A 34 -15.15 23.28 -2.32
CA LYS A 34 -15.45 22.00 -2.97
C LYS A 34 -14.22 21.39 -3.63
N ALA A 35 -13.41 22.20 -4.31
CA ALA A 35 -12.15 21.76 -4.90
C ALA A 35 -11.17 21.27 -3.81
N GLY A 36 -11.03 22.02 -2.72
CA GLY A 36 -10.18 21.66 -1.58
C GLY A 36 -10.59 20.36 -0.90
N LEU A 37 -11.88 20.17 -0.62
CA LEU A 37 -12.41 18.94 -0.03
C LEU A 37 -12.21 17.72 -0.93
N THR A 38 -12.41 17.88 -2.24
CA THR A 38 -12.19 16.80 -3.20
C THR A 38 -10.72 16.42 -3.27
N SER A 39 -9.84 17.43 -3.33
CA SER A 39 -8.38 17.23 -3.32
C SER A 39 -7.91 16.54 -2.03
N SER A 40 -8.38 17.01 -0.87
CA SER A 40 -8.02 16.44 0.44
C SER A 40 -8.42 14.97 0.56
N LYS A 41 -9.64 14.60 0.11
CA LYS A 41 -10.07 13.20 0.12
C LYS A 41 -9.21 12.33 -0.79
N ARG A 42 -8.88 12.81 -1.99
CA ARG A 42 -8.02 12.09 -2.94
C ARG A 42 -6.61 11.89 -2.37
N ILE A 43 -6.01 12.95 -1.83
CA ILE A 43 -4.68 12.88 -1.20
C ILE A 43 -4.68 11.91 -0.03
N ASN A 44 -5.69 11.97 0.84
CA ASN A 44 -5.74 11.09 2.01
C ASN A 44 -5.83 9.61 1.60
N LYS A 45 -6.66 9.30 0.59
CA LYS A 45 -6.74 7.93 0.05
C LYS A 45 -5.44 7.49 -0.62
N ASP A 46 -4.85 8.33 -1.47
CA ASP A 46 -3.58 8.02 -2.14
C ASP A 46 -2.47 7.72 -1.13
N THR A 47 -2.36 8.53 -0.07
CA THR A 47 -1.41 8.32 1.02
C THR A 47 -1.68 7.02 1.77
N ALA A 48 -2.96 6.68 2.01
CA ALA A 48 -3.32 5.42 2.64
C ALA A 48 -2.88 4.22 1.77
N TYR A 49 -3.23 4.20 0.48
CA TYR A 49 -2.81 3.14 -0.44
C TYR A 49 -1.29 3.02 -0.53
N GLU A 50 -0.56 4.13 -0.58
CA GLU A 50 0.90 4.10 -0.59
C GLU A 50 1.48 3.52 0.72
N THR A 51 0.88 3.86 1.86
CA THR A 51 1.32 3.36 3.16
C THR A 51 1.14 1.85 3.25
N GLU A 52 0.00 1.33 2.83
CA GLU A 52 -0.28 -0.11 2.75
C GLU A 52 0.73 -0.82 1.83
N ALA A 53 0.96 -0.27 0.63
CA ALA A 53 1.91 -0.84 -0.32
C ALA A 53 3.35 -0.84 0.22
N ARG A 54 3.77 0.22 0.93
CA ARG A 54 5.09 0.26 1.59
C ARG A 54 5.20 -0.74 2.74
N THR A 55 4.13 -0.96 3.50
CA THR A 55 4.09 -1.97 4.56
C THR A 55 4.27 -3.37 3.99
N ALA A 56 3.51 -3.72 2.94
CA ALA A 56 3.65 -4.98 2.22
C ALA A 56 5.07 -5.17 1.65
N LEU A 57 5.60 -4.14 0.97
CA LEU A 57 6.94 -4.19 0.36
C LEU A 57 8.03 -4.41 1.41
N SER A 58 7.93 -3.69 2.53
CA SER A 58 8.85 -3.80 3.65
C SER A 58 8.84 -5.20 4.26
N LEU A 59 7.65 -5.75 4.51
CA LEU A 59 7.48 -7.11 5.02
C LEU A 59 8.16 -8.12 4.08
N ILE A 60 7.79 -8.14 2.79
CA ILE A 60 8.33 -9.10 1.83
C ILE A 60 9.85 -8.97 1.76
N THR A 61 10.37 -7.74 1.62
CA THR A 61 11.80 -7.48 1.54
C THR A 61 12.55 -7.99 2.78
N VAL A 62 12.03 -7.71 3.98
CA VAL A 62 12.65 -8.15 5.23
C VAL A 62 12.66 -9.67 5.31
N GLN A 63 11.57 -10.31 4.92
CA GLN A 63 11.42 -11.75 5.05
C GLN A 63 12.25 -12.53 4.02
N LEU A 64 12.38 -12.02 2.78
CA LEU A 64 13.34 -12.56 1.81
C LEU A 64 14.77 -12.46 2.33
N ARG A 65 15.16 -11.33 2.93
CA ARG A 65 16.50 -11.15 3.50
C ARG A 65 16.75 -12.01 4.74
N ARG A 66 15.71 -12.34 5.51
CA ARG A 66 15.82 -13.24 6.67
C ARG A 66 16.04 -14.68 6.24
N HIS A 67 15.44 -15.09 5.13
CA HIS A 67 15.51 -16.45 4.59
C HIS A 67 16.42 -16.51 3.37
N ASP A 68 17.55 -15.80 3.41
CA ASP A 68 18.45 -15.62 2.27
C ASP A 68 19.28 -16.87 1.93
N ALA A 69 18.94 -18.05 2.48
CA ALA A 69 19.64 -19.30 2.22
C ALA A 69 19.16 -19.96 0.91
N THR A 70 20.08 -20.61 0.18
CA THR A 70 19.75 -21.30 -1.08
C THR A 70 18.68 -22.35 -0.83
N GLY A 71 17.57 -22.30 -1.60
CA GLY A 71 16.45 -23.24 -1.47
C GLY A 71 15.45 -22.92 -0.33
N ALA A 72 15.68 -21.85 0.45
CA ALA A 72 14.77 -21.46 1.53
C ALA A 72 13.55 -20.66 1.05
N ILE A 73 13.62 -20.04 -0.13
CA ILE A 73 12.56 -19.19 -0.68
C ILE A 73 11.91 -19.93 -1.85
N LEU A 74 10.59 -20.11 -1.78
CA LEU A 74 9.78 -20.62 -2.88
C LEU A 74 8.64 -19.64 -3.17
N ILE A 75 8.46 -19.31 -4.45
CA ILE A 75 7.36 -18.46 -4.92
C ILE A 75 6.34 -19.36 -5.58
N ASP A 76 5.15 -19.46 -4.98
CA ASP A 76 4.01 -20.21 -5.51
C ASP A 76 3.02 -19.21 -6.11
N LYS A 77 3.21 -18.93 -7.40
CA LYS A 77 2.35 -18.01 -8.16
C LYS A 77 0.95 -18.55 -8.43
N GLU A 78 0.75 -19.87 -8.35
CA GLU A 78 -0.58 -20.46 -8.56
C GLU A 78 -1.48 -20.25 -7.34
N ARG A 79 -0.85 -20.06 -6.17
CA ARG A 79 -1.53 -19.89 -4.88
C ARG A 79 -1.28 -18.53 -4.24
N ASP A 80 -0.76 -17.57 -4.99
CA ASP A 80 -0.44 -16.21 -4.56
C ASP A 80 0.29 -16.15 -3.22
N LYS A 81 1.32 -17.00 -3.04
CA LYS A 81 2.07 -17.08 -1.78
C LYS A 81 3.56 -17.23 -1.96
N ILE A 82 4.30 -16.82 -0.94
CA ILE A 82 5.73 -17.06 -0.76
C ILE A 82 5.91 -17.97 0.45
N GLU A 83 6.59 -19.08 0.26
CA GLU A 83 7.01 -19.98 1.32
C GLU A 83 8.48 -19.70 1.66
N LEU A 84 8.74 -19.51 2.95
CA LEU A 84 10.05 -19.14 3.48
C LEU A 84 10.45 -20.13 4.55
N LYS A 85 11.35 -21.06 4.24
CA LYS A 85 11.78 -22.14 5.14
C LYS A 85 12.89 -21.66 6.07
N THR A 86 12.78 -22.00 7.35
CA THR A 86 13.84 -21.76 8.33
C THR A 86 15.06 -22.63 8.06
N ASP A 87 14.83 -23.89 7.68
CA ASP A 87 15.86 -24.83 7.24
C ASP A 87 15.59 -25.23 5.77
N PRO A 88 16.46 -24.86 4.81
CA PRO A 88 16.26 -25.18 3.39
C PRO A 88 16.44 -26.67 3.07
N VAL A 89 17.15 -27.42 3.92
CA VAL A 89 17.49 -28.84 3.69
C VAL A 89 16.48 -29.79 4.32
N ALA A 90 15.60 -29.24 5.16
CA ALA A 90 14.53 -29.96 5.80
C ALA A 90 13.58 -30.63 4.80
N SER A 91 13.27 -31.91 5.07
CA SER A 91 12.28 -32.66 4.31
C SER A 91 10.88 -32.52 4.95
N PRO A 92 9.82 -32.28 4.17
CA PRO A 92 8.45 -32.24 4.70
C PRO A 92 8.04 -33.59 5.31
N PRO A 93 7.11 -33.62 6.29
CA PRO A 93 6.34 -32.48 6.83
C PRO A 93 6.91 -31.88 8.13
N ASP A 94 7.76 -32.61 8.86
CA ASP A 94 8.09 -32.28 10.27
C ASP A 94 9.16 -31.19 10.44
N ASP A 95 9.96 -30.91 9.39
CA ASP A 95 11.03 -29.92 9.44
C ASP A 95 10.80 -28.71 8.50
N SER A 96 9.61 -28.58 7.88
CA SER A 96 9.29 -27.47 6.94
C SER A 96 8.83 -26.18 7.63
N ALA A 97 9.32 -25.92 8.84
CA ALA A 97 8.94 -24.76 9.63
C ALA A 97 9.47 -23.46 9.02
N GLY A 98 8.70 -22.38 9.12
CA GLY A 98 9.06 -21.12 8.51
C GLY A 98 7.93 -20.11 8.49
N MET A 99 7.95 -19.23 7.49
CA MET A 99 6.92 -18.21 7.27
C MET A 99 6.25 -18.41 5.93
N VAL A 100 4.95 -18.20 5.88
CA VAL A 100 4.20 -18.05 4.63
C VAL A 100 3.68 -16.63 4.55
N ILE A 101 3.88 -16.00 3.40
CA ILE A 101 3.27 -14.71 3.03
C ILE A 101 2.26 -14.99 1.92
N SER A 102 1.01 -14.58 2.08
CA SER A 102 -0.08 -14.77 1.12
C SER A 102 -0.60 -13.43 0.65
N PHE A 103 -0.96 -13.34 -0.63
CA PHE A 103 -1.45 -12.12 -1.30
C PHE A 103 -2.89 -12.25 -1.81
N ALA A 104 -3.61 -13.29 -1.36
CA ALA A 104 -4.97 -13.60 -1.78
C ALA A 104 -5.92 -12.38 -1.71
N ASP A 105 -6.67 -12.18 -2.78
CA ASP A 105 -7.73 -11.16 -2.91
C ASP A 105 -7.27 -9.72 -2.63
N GLY A 106 -6.00 -9.39 -2.94
CA GLY A 106 -5.43 -8.05 -2.72
C GLY A 106 -5.12 -7.76 -1.25
N VAL A 107 -5.08 -8.78 -0.40
CA VAL A 107 -4.76 -8.65 1.03
C VAL A 107 -3.50 -9.44 1.35
N VAL A 108 -2.57 -8.78 2.01
CA VAL A 108 -1.31 -9.37 2.44
C VAL A 108 -1.45 -9.92 3.84
N TYR A 109 -1.25 -11.22 3.97
CA TYR A 109 -1.16 -11.92 5.25
C TYR A 109 0.23 -12.52 5.40
N ALA A 110 0.72 -12.64 6.63
CA ALA A 110 1.88 -13.46 6.91
C ALA A 110 1.74 -14.17 8.24
N LYS A 111 2.27 -15.39 8.30
CA LYS A 111 2.19 -16.23 9.49
C LYS A 111 3.39 -17.16 9.57
N GLU A 112 3.91 -17.34 10.78
CA GLU A 112 4.84 -18.43 11.09
C GLU A 112 4.08 -19.76 11.23
N THR A 113 4.62 -20.81 10.64
CA THR A 113 4.01 -22.13 10.59
C THR A 113 5.07 -23.21 10.76
N ASN A 114 4.66 -24.36 11.27
CA ASN A 114 5.54 -25.54 11.36
C ASN A 114 5.65 -26.28 10.02
N ASP A 115 4.76 -25.98 9.07
CA ASP A 115 4.77 -26.50 7.71
C ASP A 115 4.35 -25.40 6.73
N VAL A 116 5.30 -24.91 5.93
CA VAL A 116 5.05 -23.89 4.89
C VAL A 116 4.30 -24.44 3.67
N THR A 117 4.29 -25.76 3.49
CA THR A 117 3.66 -26.43 2.34
C THR A 117 2.16 -26.68 2.55
N ALA A 118 1.72 -26.66 3.81
CA ALA A 118 0.31 -26.80 4.17
C ALA A 118 -0.56 -25.70 3.53
N PRO A 119 -1.87 -25.95 3.34
CA PRO A 119 -2.81 -24.92 2.90
C PRO A 119 -2.74 -23.69 3.81
N PHE A 120 -2.61 -22.51 3.20
CA PHE A 120 -2.61 -21.26 3.96
C PHE A 120 -4.05 -20.85 4.27
N ILE A 121 -4.41 -20.85 5.55
CA ILE A 121 -5.75 -20.50 6.03
C ILE A 121 -5.68 -19.08 6.61
N THR A 122 -6.45 -18.17 6.02
CA THR A 122 -6.53 -16.75 6.42
C THR A 122 -7.54 -16.49 7.55
N ASP A 123 -8.40 -17.46 7.87
CA ASP A 123 -9.41 -17.32 8.92
C ASP A 123 -8.80 -16.95 10.26
N GLY A 124 -9.23 -15.80 10.80
CA GLY A 124 -8.75 -15.29 12.09
C GLY A 124 -7.37 -14.63 12.04
N LEU A 125 -6.76 -14.47 10.86
CA LEU A 125 -5.53 -13.68 10.71
C LEU A 125 -5.86 -12.20 10.52
N GLU A 126 -5.08 -11.35 11.17
CA GLU A 126 -5.13 -9.91 10.91
C GLU A 126 -4.42 -9.60 9.58
N PRO A 127 -5.04 -8.80 8.70
CA PRO A 127 -4.39 -8.36 7.47
C PRO A 127 -3.23 -7.44 7.80
N ILE A 128 -2.08 -7.64 7.15
CA ILE A 128 -0.90 -6.79 7.31
C ILE A 128 -0.99 -5.57 6.40
N ALA A 129 -1.48 -5.76 5.17
CA ALA A 129 -1.68 -4.69 4.23
C ALA A 129 -2.78 -5.00 3.21
N THR A 130 -3.37 -3.95 2.61
CA THR A 130 -4.27 -4.08 1.45
C THR A 130 -3.69 -3.39 0.22
N VAL A 131 -3.51 -4.14 -0.87
CA VAL A 131 -2.89 -3.69 -2.12
C VAL A 131 -3.74 -4.13 -3.32
N TYR A 132 -3.42 -3.66 -4.51
CA TYR A 132 -4.13 -4.12 -5.71
C TYR A 132 -3.61 -5.49 -6.15
N ASP A 133 -2.30 -5.62 -6.27
CA ASP A 133 -1.63 -6.87 -6.64
C ASP A 133 -0.20 -6.90 -6.09
N VAL A 134 0.34 -8.11 -5.95
CA VAL A 134 1.73 -8.37 -5.59
C VAL A 134 2.32 -9.40 -6.54
N ASP A 135 3.30 -9.01 -7.34
CA ASP A 135 4.09 -9.93 -8.15
C ASP A 135 5.51 -10.02 -7.61
N VAL A 136 6.00 -11.26 -7.46
CA VAL A 136 7.38 -11.53 -7.09
C VAL A 136 8.01 -12.40 -8.16
N ASN A 137 9.05 -11.87 -8.79
CA ASN A 137 9.77 -12.51 -9.88
C ASN A 137 11.17 -12.90 -9.44
N MET A 138 11.50 -14.18 -9.57
CA MET A 138 12.85 -14.68 -9.36
C MET A 138 13.62 -14.68 -10.68
N THR A 139 14.82 -14.09 -10.66
CA THR A 139 15.78 -14.13 -11.76
C THR A 139 17.06 -14.79 -11.27
N VAL A 140 17.57 -15.75 -12.03
CA VAL A 140 18.83 -16.43 -11.76
C VAL A 140 19.85 -16.04 -12.83
N THR A 141 20.97 -15.44 -12.43
CA THR A 141 22.06 -15.03 -13.33
C THR A 141 23.36 -15.67 -12.87
N GLY A 142 23.74 -16.77 -13.53
CA GLY A 142 24.86 -17.61 -13.08
C GLY A 142 24.57 -18.17 -11.70
N SER A 143 25.41 -17.78 -10.73
CA SER A 143 25.30 -18.17 -9.32
C SER A 143 24.46 -17.21 -8.47
N ALA A 144 24.07 -16.04 -9.00
CA ALA A 144 23.31 -15.05 -8.26
C ALA A 144 21.80 -15.23 -8.47
N VAL A 145 21.04 -15.23 -7.37
CA VAL A 145 19.57 -15.18 -7.40
C VAL A 145 19.12 -13.77 -7.01
N ALA A 146 18.17 -13.20 -7.75
CA ALA A 146 17.56 -11.93 -7.44
C ALA A 146 16.04 -12.03 -7.48
N TYR A 147 15.37 -11.36 -6.56
CA TYR A 147 13.93 -11.29 -6.44
C TYR A 147 13.49 -9.86 -6.72
N GLU A 148 12.73 -9.65 -7.78
CA GLU A 148 12.02 -8.39 -8.03
C GLU A 148 10.64 -8.48 -7.41
N ILE A 149 10.33 -7.57 -6.49
CA ILE A 149 9.02 -7.42 -5.85
C ILE A 149 8.35 -6.21 -6.50
N VAL A 150 7.14 -6.40 -7.01
CA VAL A 150 6.29 -5.36 -7.59
C VAL A 150 4.99 -5.34 -6.81
N ILE A 151 4.61 -4.16 -6.30
CA ILE A 151 3.33 -3.96 -5.63
C ILE A 151 2.53 -2.92 -6.40
N GLU A 152 1.39 -3.34 -6.92
CA GLU A 152 0.42 -2.44 -7.52
C GLU A 152 -0.54 -1.91 -6.44
N TYR A 153 -0.83 -0.61 -6.48
CA TYR A 153 -1.69 0.02 -5.48
C TYR A 153 -2.42 1.25 -6.03
N GLY A 154 -3.53 1.63 -5.40
CA GLY A 154 -4.33 2.79 -5.78
C GLY A 154 -5.74 2.44 -6.24
N GLU A 155 -6.47 3.43 -6.75
CA GLU A 155 -7.81 3.21 -7.30
C GLU A 155 -7.73 2.55 -8.69
N PRO A 156 -8.66 1.62 -9.03
CA PRO A 156 -8.75 1.05 -10.38
C PRO A 156 -8.82 2.14 -11.45
N GLY A 157 -7.96 2.05 -12.46
CA GLY A 157 -7.81 3.07 -13.52
C GLY A 157 -6.77 4.16 -13.22
N SER A 158 -6.20 4.19 -12.02
CA SER A 158 -5.07 5.06 -11.66
C SER A 158 -4.06 4.32 -10.76
N LEU A 159 -3.79 3.07 -11.08
CA LEU A 159 -2.84 2.23 -10.35
C LEU A 159 -1.42 2.80 -10.45
N LYS A 160 -0.67 2.63 -9.38
CA LYS A 160 0.73 2.98 -9.24
C LYS A 160 1.50 1.73 -8.83
N GLU A 161 2.81 1.74 -9.04
CA GLU A 161 3.69 0.62 -8.71
C GLU A 161 4.77 1.05 -7.72
N LEU A 162 5.05 0.18 -6.75
CA LEU A 162 6.30 0.19 -5.99
C LEU A 162 7.12 -1.03 -6.40
N ARG A 163 8.40 -0.82 -6.70
CA ARG A 163 9.33 -1.87 -7.11
C ARG A 163 10.55 -1.93 -6.21
N GLN A 164 10.99 -3.13 -5.89
CA GLN A 164 12.24 -3.36 -5.19
C GLN A 164 12.90 -4.67 -5.61
N THR A 165 14.22 -4.63 -5.79
CA THR A 165 15.02 -5.82 -6.04
C THR A 165 15.79 -6.23 -4.78
N VAL A 166 15.76 -7.53 -4.46
CA VAL A 166 16.53 -8.16 -3.39
C VAL A 166 17.43 -9.23 -4.00
N THR A 167 18.75 -9.07 -3.89
CA THR A 167 19.72 -10.07 -4.35
C THR A 167 20.12 -10.99 -3.20
N GLN A 168 20.08 -12.28 -3.47
CA GLN A 168 20.50 -13.31 -2.54
C GLN A 168 22.02 -13.31 -2.37
N ARG A 169 22.49 -13.33 -1.12
CA ARG A 169 23.92 -13.25 -0.78
C ARG A 169 24.57 -14.60 -0.54
N SER A 170 23.77 -15.67 -0.41
CA SER A 170 24.29 -17.00 -0.14
C SER A 170 24.92 -17.62 -1.38
N ASP A 171 26.14 -18.11 -1.21
CA ASP A 171 26.93 -18.77 -2.24
C ASP A 171 26.22 -20.07 -2.69
N PRO A 172 25.92 -20.29 -3.98
CA PRO A 172 25.33 -21.55 -4.45
C PRO A 172 26.34 -22.72 -4.48
N GLY A 173 27.47 -22.61 -3.76
CA GLY A 173 28.66 -23.43 -3.96
C GLY A 173 29.16 -24.24 -2.75
N SER A 174 28.35 -24.50 -1.73
CA SER A 174 28.76 -25.38 -0.62
C SER A 174 27.73 -26.48 -0.35
N GLY A 175 27.70 -27.47 -1.26
CA GLY A 175 27.11 -28.78 -1.09
C GLY A 175 28.09 -29.83 -1.59
#